data_AF-A0A847AI53-F1
#
_entry.id   AF-A0A847AI53-F1
#
_cell.length_a   1.000
_cell.length_b   1.000
_cell.length_c   1.000
_cell.angle_alpha   90.00
_cell.angle_beta   90.00
_cell.angle_gamma   90.00
#
_symmetry.space_group_name_H-M   'P 1'
#
loop_
_entity.id
_entity.type
_entity.pdbx_description
1 polymer ?
#
loop_
_entity_poly.entity_id
_entity_poly.type
_entity_poly.pdbx_seq_one_letter_code
_entity_poly.pdbx_strand_id
1 'polypeptide(L)'
;MRLSYAENRRVERRQSSLSFLARFFAGVAAIVILTLCVSAYFSQQSEFERLTAERRKLERERDRLYERYESLKSLDEIAESNQYIERIARDYLRMAMPGDILIITD
;
A
#
# COMPACT_ATOMS: atom_id res chain seq x y z
N MET A 1 -86.08 -13.29 -2.79
CA MET A 1 -84.85 -12.89 -2.08
C MET A 1 -83.66 -13.63 -2.70
N ARG A 2 -82.96 -13.01 -3.66
CA ARG A 2 -81.70 -13.50 -4.23
C ARG A 2 -80.90 -12.28 -4.63
N LEU A 3 -79.69 -12.15 -4.10
CA LEU A 3 -78.51 -11.50 -4.68
C LEU A 3 -77.55 -11.10 -3.54
N SER A 4 -76.55 -11.94 -3.25
CA SER A 4 -75.26 -11.48 -2.72
C SER A 4 -74.21 -12.59 -2.80
N TYR A 5 -73.75 -12.91 -4.01
CA TYR A 5 -72.58 -13.79 -4.21
C TYR A 5 -71.56 -13.21 -5.20
N ALA A 6 -71.79 -12.01 -5.74
CA ALA A 6 -70.94 -11.43 -6.77
C ALA A 6 -69.79 -10.55 -6.21
N GLU A 7 -69.85 -10.16 -4.93
CA GLU A 7 -68.95 -9.13 -4.40
C GLU A 7 -67.57 -9.68 -3.98
N ASN A 8 -67.48 -10.96 -3.60
CA ASN A 8 -66.23 -11.54 -3.10
C ASN A 8 -65.19 -11.93 -4.16
N ARG A 9 -65.50 -11.90 -5.48
CA ARG A 9 -64.54 -12.31 -6.53
C ARG A 9 -63.57 -11.22 -6.99
N ARG A 10 -63.75 -9.96 -6.58
CA ARG A 10 -62.92 -8.83 -7.06
C ARG A 10 -61.69 -8.56 -6.19
N VAL A 11 -61.66 -9.04 -4.95
CA VAL A 11 -60.57 -8.75 -4.00
C VAL A 11 -59.36 -9.66 -4.23
N GLU A 12 -59.56 -10.94 -4.56
CA GLU A 12 -58.45 -11.89 -4.73
C GLU A 12 -57.58 -11.67 -5.97
N ARG A 13 -58.09 -11.02 -7.02
CA ARG A 13 -57.32 -10.80 -8.27
C ARG A 13 -56.25 -9.70 -8.18
N ARG A 14 -56.29 -8.81 -7.18
CA ARG A 14 -55.32 -7.69 -7.07
C ARG A 14 -54.07 -8.00 -6.23
N GLN A 15 -54.11 -9.02 -5.38
CA GLN A 15 -52.97 -9.36 -4.50
C GLN A 15 -51.83 -10.09 -5.23
N SER A 16 -52.12 -10.82 -6.30
CA SER A 16 -51.12 -11.62 -7.02
C SER A 16 -50.15 -10.77 -7.86
N SER A 17 -50.65 -9.70 -8.50
CA SER A 17 -49.82 -8.82 -9.34
C SER A 17 -48.85 -7.97 -8.54
N LEU A 18 -49.23 -7.53 -7.33
CA LEU A 18 -48.35 -6.79 -6.41
C LEU A 18 -47.19 -7.65 -5.92
N SER A 19 -47.45 -8.92 -5.61
CA SER A 19 -46.42 -9.88 -5.19
C SER A 19 -45.47 -10.22 -6.35
N PHE A 20 -45.97 -10.27 -7.57
CA PHE A 20 -45.16 -10.49 -8.78
C PHE A 20 -44.25 -9.29 -9.08
N LEU A 21 -44.79 -8.06 -9.05
CA LEU A 21 -44.00 -6.85 -9.23
C LEU A 21 -42.94 -6.69 -8.15
N ALA A 22 -43.26 -6.96 -6.89
CA ALA A 22 -42.30 -6.91 -5.79
C ALA A 22 -41.12 -7.88 -5.99
N ARG A 23 -41.40 -9.12 -6.43
CA ARG A 23 -40.35 -10.11 -6.75
C ARG A 23 -39.50 -9.69 -7.96
N PHE A 24 -40.12 -9.08 -8.97
CA PHE A 24 -39.41 -8.55 -10.12
C PHE A 24 -38.46 -7.41 -9.74
N PHE A 25 -38.95 -6.40 -8.99
CA PHE A 25 -38.11 -5.30 -8.50
C PHE A 25 -37.02 -5.77 -7.54
N ALA A 26 -37.30 -6.76 -6.68
CA ALA A 26 -36.28 -7.36 -5.82
C ALA A 26 -35.18 -8.05 -6.63
N GLY A 27 -35.53 -8.76 -7.71
CA GLY A 27 -34.56 -9.37 -8.62
C GLY A 27 -33.71 -8.34 -9.34
N VAL A 28 -34.33 -7.28 -9.87
CA VAL A 28 -33.60 -6.17 -10.50
C VAL A 28 -32.68 -5.47 -9.51
N ALA A 29 -33.16 -5.18 -8.30
CA ALA A 29 -32.34 -4.58 -7.25
C ALA A 29 -31.16 -5.47 -6.87
N ALA A 30 -31.36 -6.79 -6.78
CA ALA A 30 -30.28 -7.74 -6.50
C ALA A 30 -29.20 -7.71 -7.60
N ILE A 31 -29.60 -7.66 -8.88
CA ILE A 31 -28.65 -7.55 -10.00
C ILE A 31 -27.88 -6.23 -9.93
N VAL A 32 -28.57 -5.11 -9.68
CA VAL A 32 -27.91 -3.80 -9.55
C VAL A 32 -26.90 -3.81 -8.41
N ILE A 33 -27.28 -4.30 -7.24
CA ILE A 33 -26.38 -4.43 -6.08
C ILE A 33 -25.18 -5.30 -6.43
N LEU A 34 -25.40 -6.44 -7.08
CA LEU A 34 -24.33 -7.35 -7.49
C LEU A 34 -23.34 -6.64 -8.43
N THR A 35 -23.83 -5.91 -9.43
CA THR A 35 -22.97 -5.17 -10.37
C THR A 35 -22.17 -4.06 -9.67
N LEU A 36 -22.75 -3.36 -8.70
CA LEU A 36 -22.06 -2.35 -7.90
C LEU A 36 -20.98 -2.98 -7.02
N CYS A 37 -21.27 -4.11 -6.36
CA CYS A 37 -20.29 -4.84 -5.55
C CYS A 37 -19.11 -5.30 -6.40
N VAL A 38 -19.37 -5.86 -7.59
CA VAL A 38 -18.32 -6.32 -8.51
C VAL A 38 -17.48 -5.14 -9.00
N SER A 39 -18.11 -4.03 -9.41
CA SER A 39 -17.38 -2.82 -9.83
C SER A 39 -16.53 -2.23 -8.71
N ALA A 40 -17.06 -2.17 -7.49
CA ALA A 40 -16.33 -1.68 -6.32
C ALA A 40 -15.14 -2.57 -5.98
N TYR A 41 -15.30 -3.89 -6.08
CA TYR A 41 -14.22 -4.85 -5.86
C TYR A 41 -13.06 -4.65 -6.84
N PHE A 42 -13.35 -4.50 -8.14
CA PHE A 42 -12.31 -4.22 -9.14
C PHE A 42 -11.61 -2.88 -8.93
N SER A 43 -12.36 -1.84 -8.54
CA SER A 43 -11.78 -0.54 -8.20
C SER A 43 -10.81 -0.65 -7.02
N GLN A 44 -11.23 -1.32 -5.94
CA GLN A 44 -10.41 -1.53 -4.75
C GLN A 44 -9.14 -2.33 -5.05
N GLN A 45 -9.22 -3.36 -5.90
CA GLN A 45 -8.05 -4.16 -6.28
C GLN A 45 -6.98 -3.29 -6.97
N SER A 46 -7.39 -2.40 -7.87
CA SER A 46 -6.46 -1.50 -8.57
C SER A 46 -5.78 -0.50 -7.64
N GLU A 47 -6.52 0.02 -6.66
CA GLU A 47 -5.96 0.92 -5.64
C GLU A 47 -5.02 0.16 -4.70
N PHE A 48 -5.38 -1.06 -4.31
CA PHE A 48 -4.56 -1.89 -3.43
C PHE A 48 -3.22 -2.26 -4.08
N GLU A 49 -3.21 -2.57 -5.38
CA GLU A 49 -1.98 -2.80 -6.13
C GLU A 49 -1.08 -1.57 -6.18
N ARG A 50 -1.67 -0.38 -6.42
CA ARG A 50 -0.93 0.89 -6.39
C ARG A 50 -0.34 1.17 -5.02
N LEU A 51 -1.14 1.06 -3.96
CA LEU A 51 -0.69 1.27 -2.58
C LEU A 51 0.40 0.26 -2.19
N THR A 52 0.28 -0.99 -2.63
CA THR A 52 1.29 -2.02 -2.35
C THR A 52 2.61 -1.72 -3.07
N ALA A 53 2.56 -1.26 -4.32
CA ALA A 53 3.74 -0.83 -5.05
C ALA A 53 4.43 0.37 -4.38
N GLU A 54 3.64 1.35 -3.92
CA GLU A 54 4.13 2.52 -3.21
C GLU A 54 4.74 2.16 -1.86
N ARG A 55 4.08 1.30 -1.06
CA ARG A 55 4.63 0.72 0.18
C ARG A 55 6.00 0.11 -0.04
N ARG A 56 6.14 -0.77 -1.05
CA ARG A 56 7.43 -1.40 -1.38
C ARG A 56 8.49 -0.38 -1.80
N LYS A 57 8.11 0.70 -2.49
CA LYS A 57 9.04 1.76 -2.85
C LYS A 57 9.52 2.51 -1.62
N LEU A 58 8.62 2.91 -0.73
CA LEU A 58 8.95 3.59 0.52
C LEU A 58 9.80 2.71 1.44
N GLU A 59 9.53 1.41 1.52
CA GLU A 59 10.34 0.47 2.30
C GLU A 59 11.78 0.43 1.80
N ARG A 60 12.00 0.33 0.48
CA ARG A 60 13.34 0.37 -0.11
C ARG A 60 14.04 1.71 0.13
N GLU A 61 13.32 2.82 0.04
CA GLU A 61 13.88 4.13 0.35
C GLU A 61 14.30 4.22 1.83
N ARG A 62 13.47 3.72 2.75
CA ARG A 62 13.76 3.65 4.18
C ARG A 62 14.99 2.79 4.45
N ASP A 63 15.08 1.60 3.86
CA ASP A 63 16.24 0.72 4.03
C ASP A 63 17.53 1.38 3.50
N ARG A 64 17.47 2.02 2.34
CA ARG A 64 18.62 2.75 1.76
C ARG A 64 19.06 3.93 2.63
N LEU A 65 18.11 4.68 3.18
CA LEU A 65 18.39 5.78 4.11
C LEU A 65 19.01 5.27 5.40
N TYR A 66 18.53 4.14 5.91
CA TYR A 66 19.05 3.52 7.11
C TYR A 66 20.48 2.99 6.93
N GLU A 67 20.74 2.33 5.80
CA GLU A 67 22.09 1.87 5.44
C GLU A 67 23.07 3.04 5.32
N ARG A 68 22.65 4.15 4.69
CA ARG A 68 23.45 5.38 4.65
C ARG A 68 23.69 5.95 6.03
N TYR A 69 22.65 6.02 6.86
CA TYR A 69 22.77 6.52 8.22
C TYR A 69 23.78 5.69 9.04
N GLU A 70 23.69 4.36 9.01
CA GLU A 70 24.66 3.48 9.67
C GLU A 70 26.09 3.65 9.11
N SER A 71 26.22 3.79 7.79
CA SER A 71 27.54 4.07 7.18
C SER A 71 28.12 5.41 7.66
N LEU A 72 27.31 6.46 7.77
CA LEU A 72 27.76 7.76 8.24
C LEU A 72 28.09 7.72 9.73
N LYS A 73 27.26 7.06 10.53
CA LYS A 73 27.46 6.92 11.97
C LYS A 73 28.75 6.16 12.28
N SER A 74 29.01 5.06 11.57
CA SER A 74 30.27 4.32 11.73
C SER A 74 31.49 5.15 11.30
N LEU A 75 31.37 6.00 10.28
CA LEU A 75 32.42 6.96 9.93
C LEU A 75 32.63 8.01 11.02
N ASP A 76 31.55 8.53 11.60
CA ASP A 76 31.59 9.55 12.67
C ASP A 76 32.25 9.01 13.94
N GLU A 77 31.89 7.78 14.35
CA GLU A 77 32.51 7.08 15.48
C GLU A 77 34.02 6.88 15.28
N ILE A 78 34.48 6.71 14.04
CA ILE A 78 35.90 6.56 13.71
C ILE A 78 36.58 7.93 13.52
N ALA A 79 35.85 8.94 13.03
CA ALA A 79 36.36 10.27 12.70
C ALA A 79 36.90 11.01 13.94
N GLU A 80 36.30 10.81 15.10
CA GLU A 80 36.77 11.37 16.38
C GLU A 80 37.95 10.59 17.00
N SER A 81 38.30 9.41 16.46
CA SER A 81 39.42 8.65 16.99
C SER A 81 40.75 9.33 16.67
N ASN A 82 41.60 9.53 17.69
CA ASN A 82 42.93 10.14 17.52
C ASN A 82 43.78 9.42 16.46
N GLN A 83 43.65 8.10 16.32
CA GLN A 83 44.36 7.32 15.29
C GLN A 83 43.93 7.67 13.87
N TYR A 84 42.62 7.93 13.65
CA TYR A 84 42.12 8.34 12.34
C TYR A 84 42.56 9.76 11.99
N ILE A 85 42.50 10.68 12.95
CA ILE A 85 42.97 12.07 12.80
C ILE A 85 44.47 12.09 12.48
N GLU A 86 45.28 11.33 13.22
CA GLU A 86 46.72 11.22 13.00
C GLU A 86 47.06 10.64 11.62
N ARG A 87 46.30 9.62 11.17
CA ARG A 87 46.47 9.05 9.82
C ARG A 87 46.15 10.06 8.72
N ILE A 88 45.02 10.76 8.80
CA ILE A 88 44.64 11.81 7.85
C ILE A 88 45.69 12.94 7.83
N ALA A 89 46.14 13.38 9.00
CA ALA A 89 47.16 14.41 9.12
C ALA A 89 48.50 13.97 8.50
N ARG A 90 48.91 12.71 8.68
CA ARG A 90 50.10 12.14 8.03
C ARG A 90 50.00 12.13 6.52
N ASP A 91 48.89 11.64 5.98
CA ASP A 91 48.66 11.61 4.53
C ASP A 91 48.70 13.01 3.92
N TYR A 92 48.09 13.99 4.60
CA TYR A 92 48.03 15.38 4.14
C TYR A 92 49.40 16.08 4.22
N LEU A 93 50.16 15.82 5.29
CA LEU A 93 51.48 16.41 5.51
C LEU A 93 52.62 15.61 4.82
N ARG A 94 52.29 14.49 4.15
CA ARG A 94 53.26 13.52 3.60
C ARG A 94 54.30 13.07 4.63
N MET A 95 53.87 12.89 5.87
CA MET A 95 54.73 12.48 6.98
C MET A 95 54.65 10.96 7.16
N ALA A 96 55.79 10.29 7.20
CA ALA A 96 55.88 8.86 7.48
C ALA A 96 55.96 8.59 8.99
N MET A 97 55.42 7.46 9.46
CA MET A 97 55.54 7.04 10.86
C MET A 97 56.95 6.51 11.15
N PRO A 98 57.48 6.65 12.38
CA PRO A 98 58.72 5.97 12.76
C PRO A 98 58.57 4.45 12.58
N GLY A 99 59.28 3.89 11.60
CA GLY A 99 59.21 2.46 11.24
C GLY A 99 58.66 2.18 9.83
N ASP A 100 58.10 3.18 9.14
CA ASP A 100 57.59 3.01 7.77
C ASP A 100 58.72 2.99 6.73
N ILE A 101 58.56 2.15 5.70
CA ILE A 101 59.48 2.07 4.55
C ILE A 101 58.92 2.93 3.41
N LEU A 102 59.61 4.02 3.10
CA LEU A 102 59.28 4.87 1.96
C LEU A 102 59.90 4.29 0.68
N ILE A 103 59.06 3.87 -0.26
CA ILE A 103 59.49 3.46 -1.60
C ILE A 103 59.37 4.67 -2.53
N ILE A 104 60.50 5.28 -2.85
CA ILE A 104 60.59 6.37 -3.82
C ILE A 104 60.89 5.75 -5.19
N THR A 105 59.99 5.94 -6.14
CA THR A 105 60.18 5.56 -7.54
C THR A 105 60.33 6.82 -8.37
N ASP A 106 61.48 6.97 -9.03
CA ASP A 106 61.79 8.06 -9.97
C ASP A 106 60.98 7.97 -11.26
#